data_AF-A0A2P4S8P9-F1
#
_entry.id   AF-A0A2P4S8P9-F1
#
_cell.length_a   1.000
_cell.length_b   1.000
_cell.length_c   1.000
_cell.angle_alpha   90.00
_cell.angle_beta   90.00
_cell.angle_gamma   90.00
#
_symmetry.space_group_name_H-M   'P 1'
#
loop_
_entity.id
_entity.type
_entity.pdbx_description
1 polymer ?
#
loop_
_entity_poly.entity_id
_entity_poly.type
_entity_poly.pdbx_seq_one_letter_code
_entity_poly.pdbx_strand_id
1 'polypeptide(L)'
;VEFKGEEGDGDGLSRELFVVAAKAFCDPQTGVFRHFPSGLVWFPSQASSHGDTFLLAGTFFGMALYNHCQTPFPFPRALFKKMRDVEPTLEDLEELMPAVGRNLKNILKEESEHKLESLHMTFVQMEEGGSVVELKKDGANIVVTKHNRKEFVDLYVNYTLNESVRKPFEDFMRDQLLLLSIKMEIARPSLILSLQQNVRYVYYEASHQTIKNFWTVFHKLPEEKKKKFLGNILTL
;
A
#
# COMPACT_ATOMS: atom_id res chain seq x y z
N VAL A 1 -6.76 -7.95 22.44
CA VAL A 1 -5.86 -6.79 22.67
C VAL A 1 -6.30 -6.17 23.97
N GLU A 2 -5.41 -6.01 24.94
CA GLU A 2 -5.71 -5.35 26.23
C GLU A 2 -4.85 -4.10 26.35
N PHE A 3 -5.47 -2.94 26.58
CA PHE A 3 -4.75 -1.71 26.88
C PHE A 3 -4.50 -1.60 28.38
N LYS A 4 -3.25 -1.31 28.76
CA LYS A 4 -2.85 -1.26 30.16
C LYS A 4 -3.57 -0.11 30.88
N GLY A 5 -4.51 -0.43 31.76
CA GLY A 5 -5.24 0.54 32.59
C GLY A 5 -6.64 0.88 32.10
N GLU A 6 -7.14 0.22 31.05
CA GLU A 6 -8.50 0.39 30.54
C GLU A 6 -9.31 -0.91 30.71
N GLU A 7 -10.55 -0.78 31.18
CA GLU A 7 -11.50 -1.90 31.18
C GLU A 7 -12.23 -1.93 29.83
N GLY A 8 -11.99 -2.99 29.07
CA GLY A 8 -12.72 -3.30 27.85
C GLY A 8 -12.34 -4.70 27.39
N ASP A 9 -13.29 -5.42 26.82
CA ASP A 9 -13.02 -6.69 26.16
C ASP A 9 -13.84 -6.77 24.86
N GLY A 10 -13.21 -7.17 23.75
CA GLY A 10 -13.85 -7.36 22.43
C GLY A 10 -13.22 -6.62 21.25
N ASP A 11 -13.81 -6.81 20.05
CA ASP A 11 -13.33 -6.33 18.74
C ASP A 11 -13.11 -4.81 18.63
N GLY A 12 -13.73 -4.02 19.51
CA GLY A 12 -13.56 -2.57 19.57
C GLY A 12 -12.13 -2.14 19.90
N LEU A 13 -11.45 -2.87 20.79
CA LEU A 13 -10.08 -2.57 21.22
C LEU A 13 -9.06 -2.86 20.12
N SER A 14 -9.33 -3.89 19.31
CA SER A 14 -8.50 -4.22 18.14
C SER A 14 -8.57 -3.10 17.09
N ARG A 15 -9.76 -2.52 16.87
CA ARG A 15 -9.93 -1.37 15.96
C ARG A 15 -9.22 -0.12 16.46
N GLU A 16 -9.35 0.17 17.75
CA GLU A 16 -8.69 1.32 18.38
C GLU A 16 -7.16 1.21 18.31
N LEU A 17 -6.61 0.01 18.54
CA LEU A 17 -5.18 -0.25 18.36
C LEU A 17 -4.69 0.11 16.97
N PHE A 18 -5.41 -0.29 15.91
CA PHE A 18 -5.01 0.04 14.54
C PHE A 18 -5.07 1.53 14.24
N VAL A 19 -6.05 2.24 14.80
CA VAL A 19 -6.17 3.70 14.66
C VAL A 19 -5.04 4.42 15.38
N VAL A 20 -4.73 4.04 16.63
CA VAL A 20 -3.65 4.63 17.43
C VAL A 20 -2.29 4.34 16.80
N ALA A 21 -2.05 3.10 16.38
CA ALA A 21 -0.82 2.71 15.70
C ALA A 21 -0.63 3.48 14.38
N ALA A 22 -1.66 3.59 13.55
CA ALA A 22 -1.60 4.36 12.31
C ALA A 22 -1.26 5.84 12.56
N LYS A 23 -1.89 6.46 13.57
CA LYS A 23 -1.56 7.83 13.99
C LYS A 23 -0.11 7.97 14.45
N ALA A 24 0.40 7.00 15.22
CA ALA A 24 1.78 7.02 15.68
C ALA A 24 2.78 6.89 14.53
N PHE A 25 2.55 5.97 13.57
CA PHE A 25 3.41 5.85 12.39
C PHE A 25 3.36 7.07 11.48
N CYS A 26 2.21 7.73 11.39
CA CYS A 26 2.01 8.94 10.58
C CYS A 26 2.21 10.23 11.40
N ASP A 27 2.82 10.16 12.58
CA ASP A 27 3.18 11.37 13.32
C ASP A 27 4.47 11.95 12.71
N PRO A 28 4.47 13.21 12.23
CA PRO A 28 5.65 13.85 11.65
C PRO A 28 6.90 13.80 12.55
N GLN A 29 6.73 13.75 13.88
CA GLN A 29 7.83 13.69 14.84
C GLN A 29 8.57 12.35 14.84
N THR A 30 7.92 11.27 14.37
CA THR A 30 8.55 9.95 14.29
C THR A 30 9.45 9.81 13.07
N GLY A 31 9.25 10.64 12.04
CA GLY A 31 10.02 10.60 10.79
C GLY A 31 9.85 9.30 9.99
N VAL A 32 8.88 8.44 10.31
CA VAL A 32 8.69 7.15 9.61
C VAL A 32 8.19 7.37 8.19
N PHE A 33 7.13 8.16 8.04
CA PHE A 33 6.65 8.57 6.72
C PHE A 33 6.86 10.07 6.51
N ARG A 34 7.16 10.42 5.26
CA ARG A 34 7.26 11.81 4.83
C ARG A 34 5.87 12.38 4.63
N HIS A 35 5.67 13.60 5.11
CA HIS A 35 4.43 14.36 4.93
C HIS A 35 4.53 15.30 3.73
N PHE A 36 3.46 15.37 2.96
CA PHE A 36 3.36 16.23 1.79
C PHE A 36 2.31 17.33 1.99
N PRO A 37 2.43 18.47 1.29
CA PRO A 37 1.42 19.54 1.33
C PRO A 37 0.01 19.11 0.90
N SER A 38 -0.13 17.96 0.22
CA SER A 38 -1.42 17.33 -0.10
C SER A 38 -2.17 16.78 1.12
N GLY A 39 -1.51 16.71 2.28
CA GLY A 39 -2.02 16.02 3.48
C GLY A 39 -1.78 14.52 3.45
N LEU A 40 -1.15 14.01 2.39
CA LEU A 40 -0.79 12.61 2.24
C LEU A 40 0.59 12.32 2.81
N VAL A 41 0.82 11.03 3.08
CA VAL A 41 2.13 10.53 3.51
C VAL A 41 2.72 9.58 2.48
N TRP A 42 4.05 9.54 2.40
CA TRP A 42 4.79 8.62 1.55
C TRP A 42 6.07 8.14 2.22
N PHE A 43 6.70 7.12 1.64
CA PHE A 43 7.98 6.60 2.12
C PHE A 43 9.09 7.63 1.90
N PRO A 44 10.09 7.72 2.80
CA PRO A 44 11.25 8.57 2.62
C PRO A 44 12.19 8.01 1.54
N SER A 45 12.94 8.89 0.87
CA SER A 45 14.00 8.48 -0.06
C SER A 45 15.17 7.88 0.72
N GLN A 46 15.64 6.69 0.33
CA GLN A 46 16.79 6.01 0.94
C GLN A 46 16.73 5.91 2.48
N ALA A 47 15.85 5.03 2.97
CA ALA A 47 15.74 4.69 4.39
C ALA A 47 16.99 3.95 4.89
N SER A 48 18.06 4.69 5.19
CA SER A 48 19.28 4.12 5.78
C SER A 48 19.21 3.95 7.30
N SER A 49 18.14 4.43 7.96
CA SER A 49 18.09 4.56 9.43
C SER A 49 16.87 3.96 10.15
N HIS A 50 15.92 3.34 9.45
CA HIS A 50 14.65 2.93 10.09
C HIS A 50 14.57 1.47 10.56
N GLY A 51 15.63 0.66 10.43
CA GLY A 51 15.64 -0.74 10.90
C GLY A 51 14.40 -1.53 10.45
N ASP A 52 13.74 -2.22 11.40
CA ASP A 52 12.52 -3.00 11.15
C ASP A 52 11.22 -2.16 11.18
N THR A 53 11.30 -0.82 11.19
CA THR A 53 10.11 0.04 11.36
C THR A 53 9.12 -0.09 10.21
N PHE A 54 9.60 -0.13 8.96
CA PHE A 54 8.73 -0.32 7.80
C PHE A 54 8.11 -1.70 7.78
N LEU A 55 8.86 -2.73 8.18
CA LEU A 55 8.34 -4.08 8.37
C LEU A 55 7.18 -4.07 9.38
N LEU A 56 7.39 -3.46 10.55
CA LEU A 56 6.37 -3.34 11.58
C LEU A 56 5.13 -2.58 11.09
N ALA A 57 5.32 -1.42 10.45
CA ALA A 57 4.23 -0.63 9.86
C ALA A 57 3.46 -1.43 8.81
N GLY A 58 4.17 -2.18 7.97
CA GLY A 58 3.62 -3.08 6.96
C GLY A 58 2.79 -4.20 7.54
N THR A 59 3.27 -4.83 8.62
CA THR A 59 2.55 -5.88 9.34
C THR A 59 1.30 -5.33 10.01
N PHE A 60 1.36 -4.17 10.66
CA PHE A 60 0.18 -3.49 11.21
C PHE A 60 -0.84 -3.12 10.13
N PHE A 61 -0.38 -2.57 9.00
CA PHE A 61 -1.24 -2.24 7.87
C PHE A 61 -1.92 -3.49 7.29
N GLY A 62 -1.15 -4.57 7.09
CA GLY A 62 -1.67 -5.86 6.63
C GLY A 62 -2.69 -6.46 7.58
N MET A 63 -2.43 -6.42 8.90
CA MET A 63 -3.38 -6.86 9.91
C MET A 63 -4.66 -6.02 9.92
N ALA A 64 -4.55 -4.69 9.77
CA ALA A 64 -5.73 -3.83 9.68
C ALA A 64 -6.59 -4.17 8.46
N LEU A 65 -5.97 -4.37 7.29
CA LEU A 65 -6.65 -4.82 6.09
C LEU A 65 -7.30 -6.20 6.26
N TYR A 66 -6.63 -7.12 6.97
CA TYR A 66 -7.16 -8.44 7.29
C TYR A 66 -8.41 -8.36 8.16
N ASN A 67 -8.39 -7.52 9.20
CA ASN A 67 -9.49 -7.35 10.16
C ASN A 67 -10.57 -6.36 9.69
N HIS A 68 -10.56 -5.96 8.40
CA HIS A 68 -11.48 -4.95 7.84
C HIS A 68 -11.54 -3.64 8.63
N CYS A 69 -10.44 -3.30 9.31
CA CYS A 69 -10.32 -2.08 10.06
C CYS A 69 -9.88 -0.97 9.12
N GLN A 70 -10.74 0.04 8.93
CA GLN A 70 -10.33 1.25 8.22
C GLN A 70 -9.29 1.96 9.07
N THR A 71 -8.03 1.92 8.63
CA THR A 71 -6.94 2.66 9.26
C THR A 71 -6.78 4.02 8.62
N PRO A 72 -6.50 5.06 9.41
CA PRO A 72 -6.34 6.42 8.90
C PRO A 72 -4.93 6.64 8.31
N PHE A 73 -4.40 5.70 7.50
CA PHE A 73 -3.17 5.97 6.76
C PHE A 73 -3.51 6.82 5.54
N PRO A 74 -3.01 8.07 5.44
CA PRO A 74 -3.32 8.95 4.32
C PRO A 74 -2.36 8.68 3.14
N PHE A 75 -2.28 7.42 2.67
CA PHE A 75 -1.44 7.06 1.54
C PHE A 75 -2.10 7.46 0.20
N PRO A 76 -1.32 7.87 -0.83
CA PRO A 76 -1.82 8.11 -2.17
C PRO A 76 -2.26 6.81 -2.86
N ARG A 77 -3.03 6.93 -3.95
CA ARG A 77 -3.44 5.80 -4.80
C ARG A 77 -2.27 4.99 -5.35
N ALA A 78 -1.11 5.63 -5.50
CA ALA A 78 0.14 4.98 -5.89
C ALA A 78 0.45 3.75 -5.03
N LEU A 79 0.19 3.78 -3.70
CA LEU A 79 0.42 2.62 -2.83
C LEU A 79 -0.39 1.40 -3.33
N PHE A 80 -1.69 1.60 -3.47
CA PHE A 80 -2.62 0.52 -3.81
C PHE A 80 -2.42 0.00 -5.22
N LYS A 81 -1.95 0.86 -6.14
CA LYS A 81 -1.51 0.44 -7.48
C LYS A 81 -0.29 -0.47 -7.39
N LYS A 82 0.76 -0.05 -6.68
CA LYS A 82 1.98 -0.86 -6.48
C LYS A 82 1.66 -2.21 -5.81
N MET A 83 0.78 -2.25 -4.81
CA MET A 83 0.33 -3.49 -4.16
C MET A 83 -0.36 -4.48 -5.12
N ARG A 84 -0.89 -4.00 -6.25
CA ARG A 84 -1.58 -4.78 -7.27
C ARG A 84 -0.74 -4.98 -8.53
N ASP A 85 0.55 -4.67 -8.47
CA ASP A 85 1.46 -4.70 -9.62
C ASP A 85 0.96 -3.82 -10.79
N VAL A 86 0.31 -2.71 -10.47
CA VAL A 86 -0.11 -1.68 -11.43
C VAL A 86 0.86 -0.53 -11.34
N GLU A 87 1.39 -0.10 -12.49
CA GLU A 87 2.34 1.01 -12.55
C GLU A 87 1.68 2.34 -12.16
N PRO A 88 2.27 3.08 -11.20
CA PRO A 88 1.84 4.45 -10.91
C PRO A 88 2.09 5.39 -12.09
N THR A 89 1.25 6.41 -12.18
CA THR A 89 1.18 7.38 -13.29
C THR A 89 1.46 8.78 -12.81
N LEU A 90 1.61 9.72 -13.75
CA LEU A 90 1.74 11.14 -13.43
C LEU A 90 0.56 11.68 -12.61
N GLU A 91 -0.64 11.14 -12.81
CA GLU A 91 -1.83 11.46 -12.01
C GLU A 91 -1.66 11.07 -10.53
N ASP A 92 -1.02 9.93 -10.25
CA ASP A 92 -0.79 9.49 -8.86
C ASP A 92 0.33 10.33 -8.21
N LEU A 93 1.32 10.77 -9.00
CA LEU A 93 2.30 11.74 -8.53
C LEU A 93 1.65 13.11 -8.26
N GLU A 94 0.72 13.56 -9.09
CA GLU A 94 -0.03 14.81 -8.88
C GLU A 94 -0.90 14.75 -7.61
N GLU A 95 -1.51 13.60 -7.32
CA GLU A 95 -2.23 13.39 -6.05
C GLU A 95 -1.30 13.60 -4.85
N LEU A 96 -0.09 13.01 -4.89
CA LEU A 96 0.90 13.16 -3.82
C LEU A 96 1.50 14.58 -3.76
N MET A 97 1.86 15.14 -4.91
CA MET A 97 2.56 16.42 -5.08
C MET A 97 1.86 17.29 -6.13
N PRO A 98 0.75 17.98 -5.79
CA PRO A 98 -0.09 18.67 -6.79
C PRO A 98 0.65 19.73 -7.62
N ALA A 99 1.55 20.50 -6.99
CA ALA A 99 2.33 21.50 -7.70
C ALA A 99 3.29 20.87 -8.71
N VAL A 100 3.99 19.80 -8.32
CA VAL A 100 4.94 19.09 -9.20
C VAL A 100 4.20 18.41 -10.34
N GLY A 101 3.13 17.68 -10.05
CA GLY A 101 2.32 17.01 -11.08
C GLY A 101 1.80 17.99 -12.14
N ARG A 102 1.26 19.15 -11.72
CA ARG A 102 0.83 20.20 -12.65
C ARG A 102 1.98 20.76 -13.49
N ASN A 103 3.15 20.99 -12.89
CA ASN A 103 4.32 21.49 -13.61
C ASN A 103 4.81 20.48 -14.67
N LEU A 104 4.89 19.19 -14.33
CA LEU A 104 5.25 18.15 -15.29
C LEU A 104 4.21 18.03 -16.42
N LYS A 105 2.92 18.17 -16.12
CA LYS A 105 1.85 18.25 -17.13
C LYS A 105 2.01 19.45 -18.06
N ASN A 106 2.45 20.60 -17.53
CA ASN A 106 2.72 21.78 -18.35
C ASN A 106 3.93 21.58 -19.26
N ILE A 107 4.99 20.93 -18.77
CA ILE A 107 6.16 20.54 -19.58
C ILE A 107 5.74 19.67 -20.77
N LEU A 108 4.87 18.67 -20.54
CA LEU A 108 4.32 17.81 -21.60
C LEU A 108 3.46 18.55 -22.62
N LYS A 109 2.89 19.72 -22.28
CA LYS A 109 2.00 20.51 -23.13
C LYS A 109 2.67 21.72 -23.77
N GLU A 110 3.87 22.09 -23.35
CA GLU A 110 4.56 23.27 -23.87
C GLU A 110 4.98 23.07 -25.32
N GLU A 111 4.47 23.89 -26.23
CA GLU A 111 4.73 23.74 -27.66
C GLU A 111 5.97 24.50 -28.13
N SER A 112 6.43 25.48 -27.34
CA SER A 112 7.61 26.31 -27.63
C SER A 112 8.89 25.67 -27.08
N GLU A 113 9.78 25.26 -27.98
CA GLU A 113 11.12 24.75 -27.63
C GLU A 113 11.91 25.80 -26.83
N HIS A 114 11.93 27.06 -27.29
CA HIS A 114 12.64 28.14 -26.61
C HIS A 114 12.17 28.34 -25.16
N LYS A 115 10.86 28.21 -24.88
CA LYS A 115 10.37 28.30 -23.50
C LYS A 115 10.87 27.13 -22.67
N LEU A 116 10.83 25.92 -23.21
CA LEU A 116 11.27 24.73 -22.51
C LEU A 116 12.78 24.77 -22.22
N GLU A 117 13.59 25.16 -23.20
CA GLU A 117 15.05 25.35 -23.05
C GLU A 117 15.38 26.44 -22.02
N SER A 118 14.59 27.52 -21.97
CA SER A 118 14.79 28.61 -21.00
C SER A 118 14.57 28.20 -19.54
N LEU A 119 13.94 27.04 -19.30
CA LEU A 119 13.81 26.47 -17.95
C LEU A 119 15.12 25.86 -17.44
N HIS A 120 16.11 25.66 -18.32
CA HIS A 120 17.42 25.06 -18.01
C HIS A 120 17.30 23.75 -17.21
N MET A 121 16.25 22.97 -17.49
CA MET A 121 16.05 21.67 -16.86
C MET A 121 16.94 20.63 -17.51
N THR A 122 17.51 19.76 -16.67
CA THR A 122 18.26 18.58 -17.10
C THR A 122 17.66 17.34 -16.45
N PHE A 123 18.15 16.15 -16.78
CA PHE A 123 17.63 14.87 -16.26
C PHE A 123 18.14 14.59 -14.84
N VAL A 124 17.84 15.51 -13.92
CA VAL A 124 18.20 15.44 -12.51
C VAL A 124 16.99 15.70 -11.62
N GLN A 125 17.02 15.18 -10.41
CA GLN A 125 16.04 15.42 -9.36
C GLN A 125 16.73 15.76 -8.04
N MET A 126 16.12 16.65 -7.26
CA MET A 126 16.57 17.00 -5.92
C MET A 126 15.87 16.11 -4.89
N GLU A 127 16.66 15.39 -4.09
CA GLU A 127 16.20 14.60 -2.96
C GLU A 127 15.97 15.49 -1.72
N GLU A 128 15.28 14.93 -0.72
CA GLU A 128 14.95 15.61 0.53
C GLU A 128 16.18 16.09 1.32
N GLY A 129 17.31 15.37 1.22
CA GLY A 129 18.58 15.76 1.83
C GLY A 129 19.35 16.85 1.06
N GLY A 130 18.78 17.37 -0.03
CA GLY A 130 19.43 18.33 -0.91
C GLY A 130 20.43 17.72 -1.88
N SER A 131 20.63 16.39 -1.86
CA SER A 131 21.37 15.66 -2.87
C SER A 131 20.68 15.77 -4.23
N VAL A 132 21.49 15.85 -5.28
CA VAL A 132 21.03 15.80 -6.67
C VAL A 132 21.33 14.42 -7.22
N VAL A 133 20.33 13.80 -7.82
CA VAL A 133 20.38 12.46 -8.42
C VAL A 133 20.13 12.61 -9.92
N GLU A 134 20.96 11.94 -10.72
CA GLU A 134 20.71 11.82 -12.15
C GLU A 134 19.66 10.75 -12.43
N LEU A 135 18.62 11.10 -13.19
CA LEU A 135 17.52 10.21 -13.56
C LEU A 135 17.92 9.21 -14.67
N LYS A 136 19.01 9.50 -15.37
CA LYS A 136 19.64 8.63 -16.37
C LYS A 136 21.13 8.94 -16.40
N LYS A 137 21.91 8.05 -17.03
CA LYS A 137 23.35 8.26 -17.22
C LYS A 137 23.63 9.61 -17.89
N ASP A 138 24.53 10.39 -17.29
CA ASP A 138 24.93 11.73 -17.78
C ASP A 138 23.78 12.73 -17.76
N GLY A 139 22.80 12.50 -16.88
CA GLY A 139 21.55 13.26 -16.84
C GLY A 139 21.74 14.73 -16.55
N ALA A 140 22.77 15.11 -15.78
CA ALA A 140 23.09 16.50 -15.50
C ALA A 140 23.49 17.31 -16.76
N ASN A 141 23.97 16.64 -17.82
CA ASN A 141 24.43 17.28 -19.06
C ASN A 141 23.39 17.21 -20.19
N ILE A 142 22.27 16.52 -19.98
CA ILE A 142 21.22 16.36 -20.99
C ILE A 142 20.11 17.37 -20.71
N VAL A 143 19.93 18.36 -21.59
CA VAL A 143 18.85 19.35 -21.48
C VAL A 143 17.51 18.73 -21.86
N VAL A 144 16.46 19.11 -21.12
CA VAL A 144 15.09 18.74 -21.45
C VAL A 144 14.60 19.56 -22.64
N THR A 145 14.20 18.86 -23.70
CA THR A 145 13.72 19.39 -24.99
C THR A 145 12.35 18.80 -25.31
N LYS A 146 11.67 19.32 -26.34
CA LYS A 146 10.35 18.82 -26.74
C LYS A 146 10.38 17.34 -27.15
N HIS A 147 11.54 16.87 -27.62
CA HIS A 147 11.75 15.50 -28.09
C HIS A 147 11.94 14.51 -26.93
N ASN A 148 12.53 14.93 -25.82
CA ASN A 148 12.86 14.06 -24.68
C ASN A 148 12.04 14.35 -23.41
N ARG A 149 11.19 15.39 -23.40
CA ARG A 149 10.35 15.77 -22.25
C ARG A 149 9.49 14.65 -21.69
N LYS A 150 9.01 13.74 -22.56
CA LYS A 150 8.21 12.60 -22.13
C LYS A 150 9.07 11.63 -21.33
N GLU A 151 10.27 11.32 -21.81
CA GLU A 151 11.25 10.50 -21.09
C GLU A 151 11.59 11.13 -19.74
N PHE A 152 11.84 12.44 -19.69
CA PHE A 152 12.11 13.16 -18.44
C PHE A 152 10.98 12.97 -17.42
N VAL A 153 9.72 13.16 -17.84
CA VAL A 153 8.56 13.02 -16.95
C VAL A 153 8.36 11.58 -16.51
N ASP A 154 8.49 10.61 -17.42
CA ASP A 154 8.33 9.19 -17.12
C ASP A 154 9.41 8.73 -16.11
N LEU A 155 10.68 9.16 -16.29
CA LEU A 155 11.76 8.90 -15.35
C LEU A 155 11.55 9.58 -13.99
N TYR A 156 11.07 10.83 -13.97
CA TYR A 156 10.78 11.55 -12.73
C TYR A 156 9.70 10.83 -11.89
N VAL A 157 8.63 10.39 -12.55
CA VAL A 157 7.54 9.64 -11.91
C VAL A 157 8.04 8.31 -11.38
N ASN A 158 8.77 7.54 -12.19
CA ASN A 158 9.32 6.26 -11.79
C ASN A 158 10.30 6.40 -10.61
N TYR A 159 11.22 7.36 -10.68
CA TYR A 159 12.17 7.57 -9.59
C TYR A 159 11.45 7.94 -8.28
N THR A 160 10.51 8.88 -8.32
CA THR A 160 9.80 9.37 -7.12
C THR A 160 8.90 8.31 -6.47
N LEU A 161 8.15 7.54 -7.27
CA LEU A 161 7.16 6.58 -6.75
C LEU A 161 7.70 5.15 -6.62
N ASN A 162 8.83 4.83 -7.26
CA ASN A 162 9.41 3.49 -7.25
C ASN A 162 10.85 3.45 -6.76
N GLU A 163 11.79 4.11 -7.43
CA GLU A 163 13.22 3.86 -7.18
C GLU A 163 13.69 4.43 -5.84
N SER A 164 13.36 5.69 -5.55
CA SER A 164 13.81 6.38 -4.34
C SER A 164 13.29 5.73 -3.05
N VAL A 165 12.12 5.08 -3.15
CA VAL A 165 11.39 4.45 -2.05
C VAL A 165 11.47 2.92 -2.07
N ARG A 166 12.28 2.32 -2.96
CA ARG A 166 12.28 0.87 -3.20
C ARG A 166 12.44 0.07 -1.91
N LYS A 167 13.52 0.34 -1.17
CA LYS A 167 13.86 -0.38 0.07
C LYS A 167 12.77 -0.26 1.16
N PRO A 168 12.35 0.95 1.59
CA PRO A 168 11.31 1.06 2.62
C PRO A 168 9.96 0.49 2.17
N PHE A 169 9.62 0.59 0.87
CA PHE A 169 8.42 -0.05 0.33
C PHE A 169 8.50 -1.58 0.35
N GLU A 170 9.63 -2.16 -0.05
CA GLU A 170 9.85 -3.62 0.01
C GLU A 170 9.76 -4.15 1.44
N ASP A 171 10.36 -3.46 2.40
CA ASP A 171 10.29 -3.85 3.81
C ASP A 171 8.86 -3.75 4.34
N PHE A 172 8.10 -2.72 3.95
CA PHE A 172 6.67 -2.57 4.26
C PHE A 172 5.79 -3.66 3.64
N MET A 173 6.15 -4.17 2.45
CA MET A 173 5.37 -5.19 1.75
C MET A 173 5.75 -6.64 2.12
N ARG A 174 6.90 -6.84 2.77
CA ARG A 174 7.48 -8.17 3.04
C ARG A 174 6.49 -9.14 3.71
N ASP A 175 5.79 -8.73 4.76
CA ASP A 175 4.87 -9.60 5.52
C ASP A 175 3.43 -9.57 4.99
N GLN A 176 3.04 -8.55 4.21
CA GLN A 176 1.72 -8.50 3.57
C GLN A 176 1.54 -9.59 2.53
N LEU A 177 2.60 -9.95 1.81
CA LEU A 177 2.59 -11.08 0.88
C LEU A 177 2.30 -12.40 1.61
N LEU A 178 2.77 -12.56 2.85
CA LEU A 178 2.47 -13.73 3.67
C LEU A 178 0.98 -13.77 4.06
N LEU A 179 0.39 -12.64 4.47
CA LEU A 179 -1.04 -12.54 4.80
C LEU A 179 -1.95 -12.77 3.58
N LEU A 180 -1.56 -12.25 2.41
CA LEU A 180 -2.23 -12.54 1.13
C LEU A 180 -2.07 -14.00 0.70
N SER A 181 -0.91 -14.60 0.97
CA SER A 181 -0.65 -16.02 0.74
C SER A 181 -1.49 -16.91 1.66
N ILE A 182 -1.68 -16.54 2.92
CA ILE A 182 -2.59 -17.22 3.87
C ILE A 182 -4.04 -17.19 3.35
N LYS A 183 -4.50 -16.05 2.78
CA LYS A 183 -5.81 -15.97 2.09
C LYS A 183 -5.94 -16.98 0.94
N MET A 184 -4.86 -17.25 0.21
CA MET A 184 -4.84 -18.27 -0.83
C MET A 184 -4.75 -19.70 -0.28
N GLU A 185 -4.08 -19.92 0.85
CA GLU A 185 -3.97 -21.25 1.48
C GLU A 185 -5.28 -21.72 2.14
N ILE A 186 -6.06 -20.83 2.76
CA ILE A 186 -7.34 -21.17 3.41
C ILE A 186 -8.37 -21.75 2.41
N ALA A 187 -8.19 -21.50 1.11
CA ALA A 187 -9.03 -22.06 0.05
C ALA A 187 -8.69 -23.51 -0.33
N ARG A 188 -7.66 -24.14 0.27
CA ARG A 188 -7.29 -25.52 -0.06
C ARG A 188 -8.34 -26.54 0.40
N PRO A 189 -8.64 -27.58 -0.40
CA PRO A 189 -9.59 -28.63 -0.02
C PRO A 189 -9.31 -29.30 1.33
N SER A 190 -8.04 -29.50 1.69
CA SER A 190 -7.62 -30.09 2.96
C SER A 190 -7.98 -29.23 4.18
N LEU A 191 -7.87 -27.90 4.06
CA LEU A 191 -8.24 -26.97 5.13
C LEU A 191 -9.76 -26.81 5.25
N ILE A 192 -10.51 -26.86 4.15
CA ILE A 192 -11.98 -26.88 4.17
C ILE A 192 -12.53 -28.11 4.90
N LEU A 193 -11.91 -29.29 4.69
CA LEU A 193 -12.26 -30.50 5.41
C LEU A 193 -11.95 -30.39 6.91
N SER A 194 -10.79 -29.82 7.24
CA SER A 194 -10.42 -29.54 8.64
C SER A 194 -11.39 -28.55 9.30
N LEU A 195 -11.79 -27.48 8.61
CA LEU A 195 -12.81 -26.54 9.07
C LEU A 195 -14.13 -27.25 9.37
N GLN A 196 -14.63 -28.07 8.45
CA GLN A 196 -15.89 -28.80 8.66
C GLN A 196 -15.85 -29.73 9.89
N GLN A 197 -14.69 -30.32 10.19
CA GLN A 197 -14.50 -31.19 11.36
C GLN A 197 -14.40 -30.43 12.68
N ASN A 198 -13.94 -29.17 12.65
CA ASN A 198 -13.65 -28.37 13.84
C ASN A 198 -14.70 -27.27 14.13
N VAL A 199 -15.69 -27.08 13.26
CA VAL A 199 -16.78 -26.12 13.49
C VAL A 199 -17.66 -26.55 14.66
N ARG A 200 -17.88 -25.63 15.61
CA ARG A 200 -18.87 -25.76 16.68
C ARG A 200 -20.16 -25.07 16.28
N TYR A 201 -21.27 -25.78 16.44
CA TYR A 201 -22.59 -25.27 16.12
C TYR A 201 -23.28 -24.81 17.40
N VAL A 202 -23.83 -23.59 17.39
CA VAL A 202 -24.69 -23.10 18.46
C VAL A 202 -26.14 -23.31 18.00
N TYR A 203 -26.97 -23.94 18.84
CA TYR A 203 -28.38 -24.30 18.57
C TYR A 203 -28.64 -25.42 17.53
N TYR A 204 -27.59 -25.98 16.92
CA TYR A 204 -27.70 -27.12 16.00
C TYR A 204 -26.67 -28.19 16.35
N GLU A 205 -26.92 -29.42 15.91
CA GLU A 205 -25.93 -30.51 15.92
C GLU A 205 -25.37 -30.75 14.53
N ALA A 206 -24.16 -31.30 14.44
CA ALA A 206 -23.53 -31.67 13.17
C ALA A 206 -24.37 -32.66 12.33
N SER A 207 -25.21 -33.45 13.00
CA SER A 207 -26.13 -34.42 12.40
C SER A 207 -27.38 -33.78 11.77
N HIS A 208 -27.69 -32.52 12.11
CA HIS A 208 -28.92 -31.83 11.76
C HIS A 208 -29.01 -31.58 10.25
N GLN A 209 -30.20 -31.74 9.66
CA GLN A 209 -30.39 -31.66 8.20
C GLN A 209 -29.99 -30.29 7.64
N THR A 210 -30.25 -29.20 8.38
CA THR A 210 -29.81 -27.85 8.02
C THR A 210 -28.29 -27.76 7.86
N ILE A 211 -27.52 -28.37 8.76
CA ILE A 211 -26.05 -28.37 8.72
C ILE A 211 -25.55 -29.23 7.55
N LYS A 212 -26.17 -30.39 7.31
CA LYS A 212 -25.85 -31.24 6.15
C LYS A 212 -26.13 -30.53 4.82
N ASN A 213 -27.26 -29.83 4.73
CA ASN A 213 -27.65 -29.05 3.55
C ASN A 213 -26.67 -27.89 3.32
N PHE A 214 -26.27 -27.20 4.38
CA PHE A 214 -25.28 -26.14 4.33
C PHE A 214 -23.95 -26.61 3.69
N TRP A 215 -23.34 -27.68 4.22
CA TRP A 215 -22.07 -28.18 3.68
C TRP A 215 -22.22 -28.73 2.26
N THR A 216 -23.36 -29.35 1.94
CA THR A 216 -23.65 -29.82 0.58
C THR A 216 -23.70 -28.66 -0.41
N VAL A 217 -24.36 -27.55 -0.07
CA VAL A 217 -24.43 -26.36 -0.91
C VAL A 217 -23.05 -25.70 -0.98
N PHE A 218 -22.37 -25.55 0.15
CA PHE A 218 -21.04 -24.94 0.23
C PHE A 218 -20.03 -25.68 -0.64
N HIS A 219 -19.98 -27.02 -0.60
CA HIS A 219 -19.08 -27.84 -1.43
C HIS A 219 -19.37 -27.73 -2.93
N LYS A 220 -20.62 -27.44 -3.32
CA LYS A 220 -21.01 -27.22 -4.72
C LYS A 220 -20.70 -25.82 -5.24
N LEU A 221 -20.34 -24.87 -4.37
CA LEU A 221 -20.01 -23.51 -4.81
C LEU A 221 -18.71 -23.48 -5.65
N PRO A 222 -18.64 -22.61 -6.67
CA PRO A 222 -17.38 -22.26 -7.31
C PRO A 222 -16.36 -21.75 -6.30
N GLU A 223 -15.08 -21.98 -6.57
CA GLU A 223 -13.99 -21.67 -5.64
C GLU A 223 -13.97 -20.19 -5.25
N GLU A 224 -14.26 -19.29 -6.20
CA GLU A 224 -14.41 -17.85 -5.95
C GLU A 224 -15.52 -17.51 -4.94
N LYS A 225 -16.65 -18.23 -5.00
CA LYS A 225 -17.75 -18.04 -4.04
C LYS A 225 -17.43 -18.65 -2.68
N LYS A 226 -16.70 -19.78 -2.63
CA LYS A 226 -16.20 -20.38 -1.38
C LYS A 226 -15.22 -19.44 -0.68
N LYS A 227 -14.26 -18.88 -1.42
CA LYS A 227 -13.31 -17.88 -0.91
C LYS A 227 -14.02 -16.66 -0.35
N LYS A 228 -15.00 -16.12 -1.09
CA LYS A 228 -15.81 -14.98 -0.62
C LYS A 228 -16.61 -15.32 0.64
N PHE A 229 -17.17 -16.52 0.72
CA PHE A 229 -17.94 -16.97 1.87
C PHE A 229 -17.07 -17.21 3.12
N LEU A 230 -15.97 -17.93 2.98
CA LEU A 230 -15.01 -18.15 4.08
C LEU A 230 -14.37 -16.86 4.54
N GLY A 231 -14.04 -15.98 3.59
CA GLY A 231 -13.54 -14.64 3.86
C GLY A 231 -14.52 -13.73 4.59
N ASN A 232 -15.82 -14.05 4.64
CA ASN A 232 -16.84 -13.33 5.41
C ASN A 232 -17.11 -13.95 6.79
N ILE A 233 -16.73 -15.22 7.01
CA ILE A 233 -16.98 -15.95 8.28
C ILE A 233 -15.75 -15.94 9.18
N LEU A 234 -14.55 -16.02 8.61
CA LEU A 234 -13.28 -15.94 9.35
C LEU A 234 -12.89 -14.50 9.71
N THR A 235 -13.80 -13.56 9.48
CA THR A 235 -13.71 -12.11 9.71
C THR A 235 -14.75 -11.60 10.72
N LEU A 236 -15.46 -12.55 11.37
CA LEU A 236 -16.17 -12.39 12.63
C LEU A 236 -15.38 -13.10 13.73
#